data_AF-A0A6N6WGZ8-F1
#
_entry.id   AF-A0A6N6WGZ8-F1
#
_cell.length_a   1.000
_cell.length_b   1.000
_cell.length_c   1.000
_cell.angle_alpha   90.00
_cell.angle_beta   90.00
_cell.angle_gamma   90.00
#
_symmetry.space_group_name_H-M   'P 1'
#
loop_
_entity.id
_entity.type
_entity.pdbx_description
1 polymer ?
#
loop_
_entity_poly.entity_id
_entity_poly.type
_entity_poly.pdbx_seq_one_letter_code
_entity_poly.pdbx_strand_id
1 'polypeptide(L)'
;MKNLIFPIAIEPGDTHQAFGVVVPDIPGCHSAGDSLEEAYANAKEAIEAHLDTLLDEGLPIPERLTLDEHRRNPDYTGFTWGFVTTRNIPALKKAVRINISLPEALVQDIDAYVEARGMSRSAFLALAAEHEMADA
;
A
#
# COMPACT_ATOMS: atom_id res chain seq x y z
N MET A 1 -9.65 -4.67 -8.99
CA MET A 1 -8.44 -4.33 -8.18
C MET A 1 -8.89 -3.86 -6.80
N LYS A 2 -8.23 -4.25 -5.69
CA LYS A 2 -8.70 -3.88 -4.34
C LYS A 2 -7.66 -2.97 -3.67
N ASN A 3 -7.96 -1.67 -3.61
CA ASN A 3 -7.24 -0.75 -2.72
C ASN A 3 -7.29 -1.32 -1.29
N LEU A 4 -6.17 -1.24 -0.56
CA LEU A 4 -6.16 -1.59 0.85
C LEU A 4 -6.53 -0.35 1.67
N ILE A 5 -7.36 -0.56 2.68
CA ILE A 5 -7.78 0.49 3.60
C ILE A 5 -7.27 0.10 4.97
N PHE A 6 -6.56 1.01 5.62
CA PHE A 6 -6.00 0.83 6.95
C PHE A 6 -6.64 1.85 7.92
N PRO A 7 -7.14 1.42 9.08
CA PRO A 7 -7.47 2.33 10.15
C PRO A 7 -6.18 2.97 10.67
N ILE A 8 -6.24 4.26 11.00
CA ILE A 8 -5.15 4.98 11.65
C ILE A 8 -5.65 5.59 12.96
N ALA A 9 -4.84 5.52 13.99
CA ALA A 9 -5.06 6.20 15.26
C ALA A 9 -4.20 7.47 15.27
N ILE A 10 -4.84 8.61 15.46
CA ILE A 10 -4.22 9.94 15.39
C ILE A 10 -4.15 10.49 16.80
N GLU A 11 -2.93 10.65 17.30
CA GLU A 11 -2.64 11.36 18.53
C GLU A 11 -2.84 12.87 18.31
N PRO A 12 -3.62 13.55 19.15
CA PRO A 12 -3.81 14.99 19.04
C PRO A 12 -2.47 15.74 19.20
N GLY A 13 -2.16 16.59 18.22
CA GLY A 13 -1.11 17.61 18.34
C GLY A 13 -1.63 18.92 18.92
N ASP A 14 -0.72 19.81 19.28
CA ASP A 14 -0.98 21.18 19.71
C ASP A 14 0.10 22.16 19.19
N THR A 15 0.18 23.38 19.74
CA THR A 15 1.18 24.38 19.31
C THR A 15 2.63 24.02 19.65
N HIS A 16 2.85 22.99 20.46
CA HIS A 16 4.15 22.53 20.94
C HIS A 16 4.43 21.06 20.61
N GLN A 17 3.42 20.30 20.16
CA GLN A 17 3.51 18.88 19.84
C GLN A 17 2.88 18.60 18.47
N ALA A 18 3.62 17.91 17.60
CA ALA A 18 3.10 17.46 16.31
C ALA A 18 1.98 16.42 16.49
N PHE A 19 1.10 16.30 15.49
CA PHE A 19 0.15 15.21 15.41
C PHE A 19 0.90 13.90 15.18
N GLY A 20 0.66 12.91 16.03
CA GLY A 20 1.18 11.56 15.85
C GLY A 20 0.19 10.68 15.11
N VAL A 21 0.67 9.74 14.30
CA VAL A 21 -0.17 8.72 13.67
C VAL A 21 0.42 7.35 13.90
N VAL A 22 -0.44 6.42 14.31
CA VAL A 22 -0.14 5.01 14.48
C VAL A 22 -1.01 4.21 13.53
N VAL A 23 -0.41 3.23 12.84
CA VAL A 23 -1.13 2.29 11.99
C VAL A 23 -1.20 0.95 12.72
N PRO A 24 -2.25 0.67 13.50
CA PRO A 24 -2.27 -0.47 14.41
C PRO A 24 -2.25 -1.84 13.69
N ASP A 25 -2.71 -1.89 12.44
CA ASP A 25 -2.62 -3.07 11.59
C ASP A 25 -1.18 -3.35 11.08
N ILE A 26 -0.26 -2.39 11.18
CA ILE A 26 1.13 -2.52 10.73
C ILE A 26 2.04 -2.16 11.91
N PRO A 27 2.39 -3.14 12.76
CA PRO A 27 3.21 -2.90 13.95
C PRO A 27 4.52 -2.17 13.61
N GLY A 28 4.80 -1.07 14.31
CA GLY A 28 5.98 -0.24 14.08
C GLY A 28 5.83 0.79 12.94
N CYS A 29 4.68 0.86 12.26
CA CYS A 29 4.38 1.92 11.31
C CYS A 29 3.78 3.12 12.03
N HIS A 30 4.60 4.16 12.17
CA HIS A 30 4.27 5.43 12.79
C HIS A 30 4.68 6.59 11.88
N SER A 31 3.94 7.68 11.95
CA SER A 31 4.33 8.95 11.34
C SER A 31 3.91 10.11 12.22
N ALA A 32 4.30 11.32 11.84
CA ALA A 32 3.84 12.54 12.49
C ALA A 32 3.79 13.70 11.48
N GLY A 33 3.14 14.81 11.86
CA GLY A 33 3.15 16.05 11.09
C GLY A 33 2.72 17.24 11.95
N ASP A 34 3.18 18.45 11.59
CA ASP A 34 2.86 19.67 12.34
C ASP A 34 1.42 20.12 12.11
N SER A 35 0.78 19.60 11.06
CA SER A 35 -0.65 19.71 10.79
C SER A 35 -1.30 18.34 10.63
N LEU A 36 -2.63 18.27 10.78
CA LEU A 36 -3.39 17.04 10.59
C LEU A 36 -3.26 16.53 9.14
N GLU A 37 -3.28 17.43 8.18
CA GLU A 37 -3.13 17.14 6.75
C GLU A 37 -1.76 16.54 6.45
N GLU A 38 -0.70 17.12 7.01
CA GLU A 38 0.67 16.61 6.87
C GLU A 38 0.82 15.25 7.54
N ALA A 39 0.32 15.09 8.77
CA ALA A 39 0.37 13.82 9.49
C ALA A 39 -0.33 12.69 8.71
N TYR A 40 -1.47 13.00 8.09
CA TYR A 40 -2.19 12.08 7.23
C TYR A 40 -1.41 11.73 5.95
N ALA A 41 -0.81 12.72 5.28
CA ALA A 41 0.02 12.49 4.10
C ALA A 41 1.23 11.60 4.44
N ASN A 42 1.93 11.91 5.53
CA ASN A 42 3.08 11.15 6.02
C ASN A 42 2.68 9.73 6.43
N ALA A 43 1.49 9.54 7.02
CA ALA A 43 0.96 8.21 7.33
C ALA A 43 0.77 7.36 6.08
N LYS A 44 0.21 7.95 5.01
CA LYS A 44 0.05 7.25 3.73
C LYS A 44 1.39 6.80 3.16
N GLU A 45 2.39 7.67 3.16
CA GLU A 45 3.73 7.33 2.67
C GLU A 45 4.38 6.25 3.52
N ALA A 46 4.29 6.35 4.86
CA ALA A 46 4.83 5.35 5.78
C ALA A 46 4.19 3.97 5.59
N ILE A 47 2.86 3.91 5.38
CA ILE A 47 2.15 2.66 5.10
C ILE A 47 2.64 2.06 3.78
N GLU A 48 2.69 2.86 2.71
CA GLU A 48 3.11 2.37 1.39
C GLU A 48 4.56 1.88 1.40
N ALA A 49 5.48 2.62 2.04
CA ALA A 49 6.88 2.23 2.18
C ALA A 49 7.06 0.95 3.02
N HIS A 50 6.29 0.79 4.11
CA HIS A 50 6.35 -0.41 4.93
C HIS A 50 5.83 -1.64 4.16
N LEU A 51 4.74 -1.47 3.41
CA LEU A 51 4.20 -2.53 2.58
C LEU A 51 5.20 -2.91 1.46
N ASP A 52 5.82 -1.95 0.79
CA ASP A 52 6.88 -2.22 -0.19
C ASP A 52 8.04 -3.03 0.43
N THR A 53 8.47 -2.68 1.65
CA THR A 53 9.52 -3.41 2.38
C THR A 53 9.14 -4.86 2.65
N LEU A 54 7.93 -5.10 3.17
CA LEU A 54 7.43 -6.46 3.43
C LEU A 54 7.42 -7.30 2.14
N LEU A 55 7.11 -6.68 1.01
CA LEU A 55 7.04 -7.36 -0.27
C LEU A 55 8.41 -7.68 -0.84
N ASP A 56 9.36 -6.76 -0.74
CA ASP A 56 10.76 -6.96 -1.13
C ASP A 56 11.40 -8.11 -0.31
N GLU A 57 11.03 -8.22 0.97
CA GLU A 57 11.46 -9.31 1.86
C GLU A 57 10.64 -10.60 1.70
N GLY A 58 9.58 -10.58 0.90
CA GLY A 58 8.67 -11.72 0.71
C GLY A 58 7.88 -12.11 1.96
N LEU A 59 7.73 -11.19 2.90
CA LEU A 59 6.94 -11.33 4.12
C LEU A 59 5.44 -11.11 3.83
N PRO A 60 4.55 -11.77 4.58
CA PRO A 60 3.12 -11.54 4.45
C PRO A 60 2.75 -10.14 4.94
N ILE A 61 1.76 -9.53 4.28
CA ILE A 61 1.08 -8.35 4.83
C ILE A 61 0.37 -8.78 6.13
N PRO A 62 0.51 -8.05 7.24
CA PRO A 62 -0.13 -8.39 8.50
C PRO A 62 -1.64 -8.56 8.38
N GLU A 63 -2.20 -9.41 9.23
CA GLU A 63 -3.64 -9.56 9.36
C GLU A 63 -4.26 -8.26 9.91
N ARG A 64 -5.32 -7.79 9.27
CA ARG A 64 -6.02 -6.56 9.66
C ARG A 64 -7.17 -6.88 10.58
N LEU A 65 -7.23 -6.18 11.70
CA LEU A 65 -8.36 -6.25 12.61
C LEU A 65 -9.43 -5.23 12.22
N THR A 66 -10.61 -5.38 12.79
CA THR A 66 -11.67 -4.37 12.66
C THR A 66 -11.31 -3.11 13.44
N LEU A 67 -11.84 -1.96 13.00
CA LEU A 67 -11.68 -0.70 13.74
C LEU A 67 -12.16 -0.84 15.20
N ASP A 68 -13.25 -1.56 15.44
CA ASP A 68 -13.80 -1.75 16.79
C ASP A 68 -12.89 -2.57 17.69
N GLU A 69 -12.10 -3.51 17.16
CA GLU A 69 -11.08 -4.23 17.93
C GLU A 69 -9.97 -3.28 18.38
N HIS A 70 -9.47 -2.44 17.46
CA HIS A 70 -8.45 -1.45 17.80
C HIS A 70 -8.94 -0.40 18.79
N ARG A 71 -10.18 0.08 18.65
CA ARG A 71 -10.78 1.07 19.57
C ARG A 71 -10.91 0.59 21.02
N ARG A 72 -10.90 -0.73 21.26
CA ARG A 72 -10.93 -1.28 22.61
C ARG A 72 -9.55 -1.33 23.27
N ASN A 73 -8.47 -1.07 22.53
CA ASN A 73 -7.13 -1.01 23.09
C ASN A 73 -6.97 0.28 23.92
N PRO A 74 -6.65 0.17 25.24
CA PRO A 74 -6.43 1.35 26.09
C PRO A 74 -5.27 2.25 25.63
N ASP A 75 -4.32 1.73 24.85
CA ASP A 75 -3.18 2.52 24.34
C ASP A 75 -3.62 3.66 23.41
N TYR A 76 -4.81 3.57 22.81
CA TYR A 76 -5.35 4.59 21.90
C TYR A 76 -6.41 5.49 22.59
N THR A 77 -6.43 5.53 23.92
CA THR A 77 -7.35 6.38 24.68
C THR A 77 -7.08 7.85 24.36
N GLY A 78 -8.11 8.58 23.91
CA GLY A 78 -8.00 9.99 23.54
C GLY A 78 -7.54 10.25 22.09
N PHE A 79 -7.22 9.19 21.34
CA PHE A 79 -6.84 9.32 19.93
C PHE A 79 -8.09 9.46 19.05
N THR A 80 -7.93 10.17 17.92
CA THR A 80 -8.96 10.25 16.88
C THR A 80 -8.71 9.19 15.82
N TRP A 81 -9.76 8.72 15.14
CA TRP A 81 -9.66 7.66 14.14
C TRP A 81 -9.85 8.19 12.73
N GLY A 82 -9.04 7.68 11.80
CA GLY A 82 -9.17 7.91 10.37
C GLY A 82 -8.95 6.63 9.58
N PHE A 83 -9.09 6.73 8.26
CA PHE A 83 -8.77 5.65 7.33
C PHE A 83 -7.85 6.16 6.24
N VAL A 84 -6.79 5.41 5.96
CA VAL A 84 -5.90 5.68 4.83
C VAL A 84 -6.11 4.59 3.77
N THR A 85 -6.31 5.02 2.53
CA THR A 85 -6.37 4.12 1.39
C THR A 85 -5.02 4.12 0.67
N THR A 86 -4.43 2.94 0.48
CA THR A 86 -3.16 2.79 -0.25
C THR A 86 -3.42 2.46 -1.72
N ARG A 87 -2.37 2.64 -2.52
CA ARG A 87 -2.29 2.07 -3.88
C ARG A 87 -2.54 0.54 -3.89
N ASN A 88 -2.90 -0.01 -5.05
CA ASN A 88 -3.27 -1.42 -5.25
C ASN A 88 -2.08 -2.36 -5.00
N ILE A 89 -1.96 -2.86 -3.77
CA ILE A 89 -0.90 -3.79 -3.32
C ILE A 89 -1.18 -5.29 -3.66
N PRO A 90 -2.43 -5.79 -3.81
CA PRO A 90 -2.71 -7.21 -4.09
C PRO A 90 -2.11 -7.83 -5.37
N ALA A 91 -1.48 -7.04 -6.25
CA ALA A 91 -0.66 -7.53 -7.35
C ALA A 91 0.58 -8.31 -6.86
N LEU A 92 0.97 -8.15 -5.58
CA LEU A 92 2.22 -8.66 -5.02
C LEU A 92 2.04 -9.97 -4.26
N LYS A 93 1.23 -10.89 -4.80
CA LYS A 93 1.48 -12.30 -4.51
C LYS A 93 2.83 -12.66 -5.12
N LYS A 94 3.67 -13.34 -4.33
CA LYS A 94 4.92 -13.99 -4.76
C LYS A 94 4.90 -14.28 -6.27
N ALA A 95 5.81 -13.66 -7.02
CA ALA A 95 5.83 -13.75 -8.48
C ALA A 95 5.78 -15.23 -8.92
N VAL A 96 4.67 -15.62 -9.55
CA VAL A 96 4.51 -16.95 -10.12
C VAL A 96 5.10 -16.91 -11.53
N ARG A 97 6.17 -17.68 -11.76
CA ARG A 97 6.72 -17.85 -13.11
C ARG A 97 5.75 -18.71 -13.92
N ILE A 98 5.20 -18.12 -14.97
CA ILE A 98 4.36 -18.80 -15.95
C ILE A 98 5.10 -18.87 -17.29
N ASN A 99 4.92 -19.97 -18.02
CA ASN A 99 5.34 -20.08 -19.41
C ASN A 99 4.12 -19.84 -20.29
N ILE A 100 4.19 -18.84 -21.16
CA ILE A 100 3.11 -18.46 -22.06
C ILE A 100 3.63 -18.35 -23.50
N SER A 101 2.72 -18.47 -24.46
CA SER A 101 3.00 -18.24 -25.88
C SER A 101 2.26 -16.98 -26.34
N LEU A 102 2.98 -16.07 -26.99
CA LEU A 102 2.45 -14.83 -27.57
C LEU A 102 2.91 -14.72 -29.03
N PRO A 103 2.18 -14.01 -29.90
CA PRO A 103 2.66 -13.69 -31.24
C PRO A 103 4.00 -12.94 -31.21
N GLU A 104 4.93 -13.30 -32.09
CA GLU A 104 6.29 -12.73 -32.09
C GLU A 104 6.30 -11.20 -32.24
N ALA A 105 5.49 -10.67 -33.17
CA ALA A 105 5.36 -9.22 -33.36
C ALA A 105 4.90 -8.50 -32.09
N LEU A 106 3.96 -9.10 -31.34
CA LEU A 106 3.48 -8.52 -30.09
C LEU A 106 4.58 -8.52 -29.01
N VAL A 107 5.41 -9.56 -28.94
CA VAL A 107 6.56 -9.58 -28.01
C VAL A 107 7.54 -8.46 -28.34
N GLN A 108 7.83 -8.23 -29.62
CA GLN A 108 8.71 -7.14 -30.06
C GLN A 108 8.15 -5.76 -29.71
N ASP A 109 6.84 -5.55 -29.89
CA ASP A 109 6.18 -4.30 -29.51
C ASP A 109 6.22 -4.08 -27.99
N ILE A 110 5.99 -5.12 -27.19
CA ILE A 110 6.10 -5.08 -25.74
C ILE A 110 7.52 -4.71 -25.32
N ASP A 111 8.53 -5.32 -25.94
CA ASP A 111 9.95 -5.05 -25.63
C ASP A 111 10.31 -3.58 -25.82
N ALA A 112 9.98 -3.03 -26.99
CA ALA A 112 10.22 -1.63 -27.29
C ALA A 112 9.48 -0.70 -26.31
N TYR A 113 8.24 -1.06 -25.93
CA TYR A 113 7.43 -0.27 -25.01
C TYR A 113 8.02 -0.22 -23.59
N VAL A 114 8.45 -1.36 -23.06
CA VAL A 114 8.95 -1.48 -21.69
C VAL A 114 10.39 -0.97 -21.54
N GLU A 115 11.22 -1.14 -22.57
CA GLU A 115 12.59 -0.59 -22.59
C GLU A 115 12.57 0.94 -22.50
N ALA A 116 11.72 1.59 -23.30
CA ALA A 116 11.57 3.05 -23.29
C ALA A 116 11.09 3.61 -21.93
N ARG A 117 10.56 2.76 -21.03
CA ARG A 117 9.95 3.16 -19.75
C ARG A 117 10.68 2.59 -18.53
N GLY A 118 11.79 1.86 -18.71
CA GLY A 118 12.49 1.22 -17.61
C GLY A 118 11.63 0.18 -16.85
N MET A 119 10.73 -0.48 -17.56
CA MET A 119 9.78 -1.45 -17.01
C MET A 119 10.14 -2.88 -17.46
N SER A 120 9.69 -3.91 -16.73
CA SER A 120 9.84 -5.30 -17.17
C SER A 120 8.60 -5.79 -17.97
N ARG A 121 8.80 -6.76 -18.87
CA ARG A 121 7.68 -7.44 -19.57
C ARG A 121 6.61 -7.94 -18.60
N SER A 122 7.04 -8.54 -17.49
CA SER A 122 6.16 -9.11 -16.45
C SER A 122 5.28 -8.03 -15.81
N ALA A 123 5.85 -6.86 -15.50
CA ALA A 123 5.11 -5.75 -14.93
C ALA A 123 4.08 -5.18 -15.92
N PHE A 124 4.48 -5.02 -17.20
CA PHE A 124 3.56 -4.59 -18.25
C PHE A 124 2.39 -5.57 -18.44
N LEU A 125 2.67 -6.88 -18.51
CA LEU A 125 1.64 -7.90 -18.69
C LEU A 125 0.70 -8.00 -17.48
N ALA A 126 1.22 -7.84 -16.26
CA ALA A 126 0.40 -7.79 -15.06
C ALA A 126 -0.55 -6.57 -15.08
N LEU A 127 -0.03 -5.39 -15.42
CA LEU A 127 -0.82 -4.16 -15.52
C LEU A 127 -1.92 -4.28 -16.59
N ALA A 128 -1.58 -4.82 -17.76
CA ALA A 128 -2.54 -5.03 -18.85
C ALA A 128 -3.64 -6.03 -18.46
N ALA A 129 -3.29 -7.12 -17.79
CA ALA A 129 -4.27 -8.10 -17.28
C ALA A 129 -5.17 -7.50 -16.20
N GLU A 130 -4.62 -6.72 -15.28
CA GLU A 130 -5.40 -6.02 -14.24
C GLU A 130 -6.38 -5.01 -14.85
N HIS A 131 -5.94 -4.26 -15.86
CA HIS A 131 -6.79 -3.32 -16.59
C HIS A 131 -7.97 -4.06 -17.26
N GLU A 132 -7.69 -5.10 -18.04
CA GLU A 132 -8.73 -5.88 -18.74
C GLU A 132 -9.73 -6.51 -17.76
N MET A 133 -9.26 -7.01 -16.62
CA MET A 133 -10.12 -7.60 -15.59
C MET A 133 -10.92 -6.57 -14.78
N ALA A 134 -10.60 -5.29 -14.85
CA ALA A 134 -11.32 -4.24 -14.13
C ALA A 134 -12.62 -3.80 -14.83
N ASP A 135 -12.70 -4.01 -16.14
CA ASP A 135 -13.86 -3.69 -16.98
C ASP A 135 -14.83 -4.88 -17.16
N ALA A 136 -14.55 -6.01 -16.50
CA ALA A 136 -15.34 -7.25 -16.52
C ALA A 136 -16.24 -7.39 -15.26
#